data_AF-A0A942DPW5-F1
#
_entry.id   AF-A0A942DPW5-F1
#
_cell.length_a   1.000
_cell.length_b   1.000
_cell.length_c   1.000
_cell.angle_alpha   90.00
_cell.angle_beta   90.00
_cell.angle_gamma   90.00
#
_symmetry.space_group_name_H-M   'P 1'
#
loop_
_entity.id
_entity.type
_entity.pdbx_description
1 polymer ?
#
loop_
_entity_poly.entity_id
_entity_poly.type
_entity_poly.pdbx_seq_one_letter_code
_entity_poly.pdbx_strand_id
1 'polypeptide(L)'
;MNFLQRLNIKTDKALLIAFAGLGVAILLLNLFSTPSVPGEVANSQSEERYAVDTMIPAGHLLIPLELSNAESLSSLSGNFSIVDLYVSGDKGKKGFKIASAVKLLRAPLNPQQFAVLVREEDSGKIVTHEGPFFAALKNPKEVSKVRATKNPLLIQYGE
;
A
#
# COMPACT_ATOMS: atom_id res chain seq x y z
N MET A 1 45.09 33.90 -8.48
CA MET A 1 44.91 33.49 -9.89
C MET A 1 46.30 33.24 -10.48
N ASN A 2 46.62 32.01 -10.87
CA ASN A 2 47.71 31.61 -11.81
C ASN A 2 48.14 30.14 -11.62
N PHE A 3 47.18 29.21 -11.56
CA PHE A 3 47.47 27.78 -11.66
C PHE A 3 47.46 27.29 -13.12
N LEU A 4 46.72 27.98 -14.00
CA LEU A 4 46.56 27.59 -15.40
C LEU A 4 47.75 27.98 -16.31
N GLN A 5 48.69 28.81 -15.85
CA GLN A 5 49.81 29.30 -16.67
C GLN A 5 51.04 28.36 -16.71
N ARG A 6 51.07 27.28 -15.92
CA ARG A 6 52.19 26.32 -15.90
C ARG A 6 52.03 25.13 -16.84
N LEU A 7 50.88 25.02 -17.51
CA LEU A 7 50.63 23.95 -18.49
C LEU A 7 51.12 24.42 -19.86
N ASN A 8 52.41 24.20 -20.14
CA ASN A 8 53.01 24.42 -21.47
C ASN A 8 52.57 23.27 -22.41
N ILE A 9 51.29 23.27 -22.77
CA ILE A 9 50.68 22.25 -23.64
C ILE A 9 51.09 22.59 -25.08
N LYS A 10 52.21 22.01 -25.52
CA LYS A 10 52.56 22.01 -26.95
C LYS A 10 51.62 21.04 -27.70
N THR A 11 51.08 21.56 -28.81
CA THR A 11 50.46 20.86 -29.96
C THR A 11 49.07 20.24 -29.79
N ASP A 12 48.17 20.62 -30.71
CA ASP A 12 46.78 20.16 -30.87
C ASP A 12 46.62 18.63 -30.83
N LYS A 13 47.63 17.88 -31.29
CA LYS A 13 47.62 16.41 -31.29
C LYS A 13 47.68 15.83 -29.87
N ALA A 14 48.45 16.44 -28.96
CA ALA A 14 48.51 16.00 -27.57
C ALA A 14 47.17 16.26 -26.85
N LEU A 15 46.51 17.37 -27.20
CA LEU A 15 45.17 17.70 -26.71
C LEU A 15 44.13 16.69 -27.22
N LEU A 16 44.18 16.35 -28.51
CA LEU A 16 43.25 15.38 -29.13
C LEU A 16 43.41 13.98 -28.53
N ILE A 17 44.64 13.54 -28.28
CA ILE A 17 44.92 12.25 -27.62
C ILE A 17 44.44 12.26 -26.17
N ALA A 18 44.58 13.37 -25.44
CA ALA A 18 44.07 13.50 -24.08
C ALA A 18 42.54 13.41 -24.03
N PHE A 19 41.83 14.07 -24.96
CA PHE A 19 40.37 13.98 -25.05
C PHE A 19 39.90 12.58 -25.44
N ALA A 20 40.55 11.94 -26.41
CA ALA A 20 40.24 10.57 -26.79
C ALA A 20 40.48 9.59 -25.63
N GLY A 21 41.60 9.75 -24.91
CA GLY A 21 41.91 8.95 -23.73
C GLY A 21 40.89 9.13 -22.60
N LEU A 22 40.46 10.37 -22.35
CA LEU A 22 39.43 10.66 -21.34
C LEU A 22 38.07 10.05 -21.72
N GLY A 23 37.69 10.13 -22.99
CA GLY A 23 36.45 9.53 -23.49
C GLY A 23 36.44 8.01 -23.34
N VAL A 24 37.55 7.35 -23.69
CA VAL A 24 37.69 5.89 -23.51
C VAL A 24 37.70 5.51 -22.03
N ALA A 25 38.33 6.30 -21.17
CA ALA A 25 38.32 6.06 -19.72
C ALA A 25 36.91 6.15 -19.12
N ILE A 26 36.11 7.15 -19.53
CA ILE A 26 34.72 7.29 -19.11
C ILE A 26 33.86 6.13 -19.63
N LEU A 27 34.08 5.71 -20.89
CA LEU A 27 33.37 4.57 -21.47
C LEU A 27 33.67 3.28 -20.71
N LEU A 28 34.94 3.02 -20.38
CA LEU A 28 35.36 1.87 -19.58
C LEU A 28 34.76 1.92 -18.17
N LEU A 29 34.76 3.08 -17.52
CA LEU A 29 34.13 3.24 -16.20
C LEU A 29 32.62 2.93 -16.25
N ASN A 30 31.91 3.30 -17.31
CA ASN A 30 30.49 2.96 -17.48
C ASN A 30 30.27 1.47 -17.80
N LEU A 31 31.20 0.79 -18.50
CA LEU A 31 31.11 -0.65 -18.74
C LEU A 31 31.34 -1.49 -17.47
N PHE A 32 32.20 -1.02 -16.55
CA PHE A 32 32.47 -1.71 -15.28
C PHE A 32 31.57 -1.26 -14.12
N SER A 33 30.83 -0.16 -14.28
CA SER A 33 29.82 0.26 -13.31
C SER A 33 28.52 -0.49 -13.57
N THR A 34 28.38 -1.67 -12.96
CA THR A 34 27.06 -2.28 -12.80
C THR A 34 26.13 -1.26 -12.11
N PRO A 35 24.89 -1.06 -12.56
CA PRO A 35 23.94 -0.22 -11.85
C PRO A 35 23.77 -0.77 -10.44
N SER A 36 24.36 -0.10 -9.45
CA SER A 36 24.11 -0.36 -8.04
C SER A 36 22.69 0.09 -7.76
N VAL A 37 21.74 -0.84 -7.95
CA VAL A 37 20.41 -0.75 -7.36
C VAL A 37 20.62 -0.46 -5.88
N PRO A 38 20.16 0.70 -5.36
CA PRO A 38 20.39 1.04 -3.97
C PRO A 38 19.60 0.07 -3.10
N GLY A 39 20.30 -0.76 -2.31
CA GLY A 39 19.74 -1.44 -1.16
C GLY A 39 19.46 -2.93 -1.34
N GLU A 40 20.50 -3.75 -1.49
CA GLU A 40 20.45 -5.15 -1.10
C GLU A 40 21.12 -5.31 0.26
N VAL A 41 20.36 -4.99 1.31
CA VAL A 41 20.62 -5.52 2.65
C VAL A 41 20.01 -6.92 2.67
N ALA A 42 20.87 -7.91 2.81
CA ALA A 42 20.50 -9.30 2.99
C ALA A 42 19.53 -9.46 4.17
N ASN A 43 18.25 -9.60 3.85
CA ASN A 43 17.31 -10.29 4.70
C ASN A 43 16.52 -11.23 3.78
N SER A 44 16.97 -12.48 3.72
CA SER A 44 16.30 -13.58 3.05
C SER A 44 15.01 -13.92 3.79
N GLN A 45 14.02 -13.05 3.65
CA GLN A 45 12.62 -13.43 3.62
C GLN A 45 12.21 -13.20 2.17
N SER A 46 12.21 -14.27 1.39
CA SER A 46 11.44 -14.31 0.17
C SER A 46 10.01 -13.94 0.55
N GLU A 47 9.64 -12.68 0.35
CA GLU A 47 8.26 -12.29 0.19
C GLU A 47 7.76 -13.10 -1.02
N GLU A 48 7.20 -14.27 -0.71
CA GLU A 48 6.26 -14.93 -1.60
C GLU A 48 5.28 -13.84 -1.99
N ARG A 49 5.37 -13.38 -3.24
CA ARG A 49 4.36 -12.50 -3.83
C ARG A 49 3.08 -13.31 -3.78
N TYR A 50 2.29 -13.10 -2.72
CA TYR A 50 1.04 -13.79 -2.49
C TYR A 50 0.16 -13.60 -3.72
N ALA A 51 0.03 -14.66 -4.53
CA ALA A 51 -0.94 -14.70 -5.60
C ALA A 51 -2.31 -14.65 -4.94
N VAL A 52 -2.95 -13.47 -4.97
CA VAL A 52 -4.24 -13.20 -4.33
C VAL A 52 -5.30 -14.20 -4.82
N ASP A 53 -5.16 -14.68 -6.05
CA ASP A 53 -6.02 -15.71 -6.66
C ASP A 53 -5.85 -17.11 -6.06
N THR A 54 -4.81 -17.36 -5.27
CA THR A 54 -4.54 -18.67 -4.64
C THR A 54 -5.06 -18.75 -3.18
N MET A 55 -5.60 -17.64 -2.63
CA MET A 55 -5.91 -17.52 -1.20
C MET A 55 -7.35 -17.14 -0.86
N ILE A 56 -8.26 -17.05 -1.82
CA ILE A 56 -9.69 -16.83 -1.53
C ILE A 56 -10.30 -18.16 -1.06
N PRO A 57 -10.73 -18.30 0.21
CA PRO A 57 -11.32 -19.54 0.69
C PRO A 57 -12.65 -19.82 -0.02
N ALA A 58 -13.03 -21.10 -0.14
CA ALA A 58 -14.34 -21.46 -0.67
C ALA A 58 -15.47 -20.75 0.10
N GLY A 59 -16.50 -20.31 -0.63
CA GLY A 59 -17.64 -19.56 -0.09
C GLY A 59 -17.33 -18.11 0.33
N HIS A 60 -16.17 -17.57 -0.07
CA HIS A 60 -15.81 -16.17 0.12
C HIS A 60 -15.64 -15.47 -1.22
N LEU A 61 -15.93 -14.17 -1.22
CA LEU A 61 -15.77 -13.28 -2.35
C LEU A 61 -14.93 -12.07 -1.96
N LEU A 62 -14.12 -11.63 -2.92
CA LEU A 62 -13.41 -10.36 -2.85
C LEU A 62 -14.23 -9.29 -3.52
N ILE A 63 -14.61 -8.26 -2.76
CA ILE A 63 -15.37 -7.12 -3.27
C ILE A 63 -14.44 -5.91 -3.29
N PRO A 64 -14.13 -5.33 -4.46
CA PRO A 64 -13.39 -4.09 -4.53
C PRO A 64 -14.23 -2.95 -3.97
N LEU A 65 -13.59 -2.03 -3.26
CA LEU A 65 -14.29 -0.93 -2.59
C LEU A 65 -13.43 0.33 -2.54
N GLU A 66 -14.12 1.46 -2.63
CA GLU A 66 -13.50 2.77 -2.49
C GLU A 66 -13.65 3.25 -1.05
N LEU A 67 -12.53 3.60 -0.40
CA LEU A 67 -12.51 4.10 0.96
C LEU A 67 -12.31 5.61 0.98
N SER A 68 -13.19 6.32 1.69
CA SER A 68 -13.00 7.76 1.94
C SER A 68 -11.78 8.05 2.81
N ASN A 69 -11.37 7.09 3.65
CA ASN A 69 -10.20 7.19 4.53
C ASN A 69 -9.05 6.26 4.11
N ALA A 70 -8.91 5.99 2.81
CA ALA A 70 -7.87 5.13 2.25
C ALA A 70 -6.45 5.55 2.67
N GLU A 71 -6.15 6.85 2.63
CA GLU A 71 -4.84 7.40 2.98
C GLU A 71 -4.49 7.11 4.45
N SER A 72 -5.43 7.36 5.37
CA SER A 72 -5.24 7.09 6.80
C SER A 72 -5.06 5.61 7.10
N LEU A 73 -5.70 4.73 6.33
CA LEU A 73 -5.56 3.28 6.50
C LEU A 73 -4.26 2.75 5.93
N SER A 74 -3.73 3.36 4.86
CA SER A 74 -2.54 2.87 4.16
C SER A 74 -1.28 2.76 5.03
N SER A 75 -1.17 3.59 6.08
CA SER A 75 -0.04 3.57 7.03
C SER A 75 -0.19 2.52 8.13
N LEU A 76 -1.42 2.04 8.36
CA LEU A 76 -1.77 1.10 9.42
C LEU A 76 -2.05 -0.30 8.88
N SER A 77 -2.52 -0.39 7.64
CA SER A 77 -2.77 -1.64 6.95
C SER A 77 -1.47 -2.12 6.31
N GLY A 78 -0.89 -3.18 6.85
CA GLY A 78 0.14 -3.97 6.15
C GLY A 78 -0.48 -4.68 4.95
N ASN A 79 -0.28 -6.00 4.85
CA ASN A 79 -0.86 -6.79 3.75
C ASN A 79 -2.39 -6.96 3.89
N PHE A 80 -2.88 -7.04 5.13
CA PHE A 80 -4.30 -7.13 5.44
C PHE A 80 -4.61 -6.48 6.78
N SER A 81 -5.88 -6.18 7.03
CA SER A 81 -6.35 -5.60 8.30
C SER A 81 -7.77 -6.03 8.60
N ILE A 82 -8.14 -6.08 9.87
CA ILE A 82 -9.52 -6.36 10.29
C ILE A 82 -10.19 -5.01 10.52
N VAL A 83 -11.31 -4.78 9.85
CA VAL A 83 -12.02 -3.49 9.90
C VAL A 83 -13.51 -3.68 10.16
N ASP A 84 -14.12 -2.67 10.75
CA ASP A 84 -15.56 -2.47 10.68
C ASP A 84 -15.86 -1.52 9.52
N LEU A 85 -16.76 -1.93 8.62
CA LEU A 85 -17.11 -1.18 7.41
C LEU A 85 -18.41 -0.39 7.65
N TYR A 86 -18.41 0.87 7.22
CA TYR A 86 -19.53 1.79 7.35
C TYR A 86 -19.88 2.38 6.00
N VAL A 87 -21.16 2.58 5.75
CA VAL A 87 -21.64 3.38 4.63
C VAL A 87 -21.77 4.82 5.11
N SER A 88 -21.13 5.74 4.38
CA SER A 88 -21.30 7.16 4.63
C SER A 88 -22.74 7.54 4.28
N GLY A 89 -23.49 8.03 5.26
CA GLY A 89 -24.85 8.51 5.00
C GLY A 89 -24.81 9.78 4.17
N ASP A 90 -25.66 9.86 3.15
CA ASP A 90 -25.77 11.07 2.34
C ASP A 90 -26.38 12.22 3.15
N LYS A 91 -26.01 13.47 2.81
CA LYS A 91 -26.29 14.73 3.52
C LYS A 91 -27.40 14.65 4.61
N GLY A 92 -26.99 14.43 5.86
CA GLY A 92 -27.86 14.48 7.05
C GLY A 92 -28.30 13.12 7.61
N LYS A 93 -28.04 12.00 6.92
CA LYS A 93 -28.25 10.66 7.49
C LYS A 93 -27.00 10.20 8.22
N LYS A 94 -27.17 9.65 9.45
CA LYS A 94 -26.06 8.99 10.14
C LYS A 94 -25.63 7.78 9.32
N GLY A 95 -24.32 7.66 9.08
CA GLY A 95 -23.75 6.45 8.50
C GLY A 95 -24.07 5.24 9.37
N PHE A 96 -24.24 4.09 8.74
CA PHE A 96 -24.50 2.84 9.44
C PHE A 96 -23.43 1.80 9.14
N LYS A 97 -23.21 0.89 10.09
CA LYS A 97 -22.27 -0.20 9.93
C LYS A 97 -22.86 -1.26 9.02
N ILE A 98 -22.17 -1.57 7.93
CA ILE A 98 -22.60 -2.57 6.95
C ILE A 98 -22.00 -3.94 7.24
N ALA A 99 -20.75 -3.97 7.69
CA ALA A 99 -20.05 -5.20 8.03
C ALA A 99 -19.14 -4.96 9.24
N SER A 100 -18.91 -6.01 10.02
CA SER A 100 -18.07 -5.92 11.22
C SER A 100 -17.01 -7.01 11.20
N ALA A 101 -15.80 -6.66 11.64
CA ALA A 101 -14.65 -7.55 11.70
C ALA A 101 -14.35 -8.28 10.37
N VAL A 102 -14.45 -7.55 9.25
CA VAL A 102 -14.13 -8.09 7.93
C VAL A 102 -12.67 -7.85 7.57
N LYS A 103 -12.09 -8.75 6.78
CA LYS A 103 -10.71 -8.61 6.32
C LYS A 103 -10.66 -7.64 5.15
N LEU A 104 -10.01 -6.51 5.36
CA LEU A 104 -9.59 -5.57 4.33
C LEU A 104 -8.24 -6.01 3.78
N LEU A 105 -8.16 -6.09 2.46
CA LEU A 105 -6.98 -6.51 1.71
C LEU A 105 -6.56 -5.35 0.82
N ARG A 106 -5.25 -5.12 0.78
CA ARG A 106 -4.63 -4.14 -0.11
C ARG A 106 -4.18 -4.84 -1.38
N ALA A 107 -4.41 -4.25 -2.54
CA ALA A 107 -3.93 -4.84 -3.79
C ALA A 107 -2.38 -4.78 -3.84
N PRO A 108 -1.67 -5.88 -4.16
CA PRO A 108 -0.21 -5.90 -4.17
C PRO A 108 0.40 -5.00 -5.24
N LEU A 109 -0.25 -4.95 -6.41
CA LEU A 109 0.21 -4.16 -7.56
C LEU A 109 -0.24 -2.70 -7.48
N ASN A 110 -1.34 -2.42 -6.78
CA ASN A 110 -1.86 -1.07 -6.63
C ASN A 110 -2.20 -0.77 -5.16
N PRO A 111 -1.29 -0.13 -4.41
CA PRO A 111 -1.48 0.18 -3.00
C PRO A 111 -2.66 1.13 -2.69
N GLN A 112 -3.27 1.75 -3.69
CA GLN A 112 -4.45 2.61 -3.52
C GLN A 112 -5.77 1.85 -3.64
N GLN A 113 -5.73 0.61 -4.12
CA GLN A 113 -6.90 -0.23 -4.27
C GLN A 113 -7.06 -1.16 -3.09
N PHE A 114 -8.29 -1.21 -2.59
CA PHE A 114 -8.68 -2.04 -1.47
C PHE A 114 -9.82 -2.96 -1.87
N ALA A 115 -9.83 -4.14 -1.26
CA ALA A 115 -10.92 -5.10 -1.38
C ALA A 115 -11.24 -5.68 0.00
N VAL A 116 -12.49 -6.02 0.24
CA VAL A 116 -12.89 -6.74 1.45
C VAL A 116 -13.18 -8.18 1.08
N LEU A 117 -12.67 -9.09 1.90
CA LEU A 117 -13.04 -10.49 1.87
C LEU A 117 -14.28 -10.70 2.74
N VAL A 118 -15.38 -11.10 2.11
CA VAL A 118 -16.64 -11.43 2.77
C VAL A 118 -17.12 -12.82 2.37
N ARG A 119 -18.06 -13.37 3.13
CA ARG A 119 -18.79 -14.57 2.71
C ARG A 119 -19.73 -14.22 1.57
N GLU A 120 -19.96 -15.17 0.68
CA GLU A 120 -20.86 -15.01 -0.46
C GLU A 120 -22.28 -14.60 -0.04
N GLU A 121 -22.79 -15.15 1.07
CA GLU A 121 -24.10 -14.83 1.66
C GLU A 121 -24.24 -13.37 2.12
N ASP A 122 -23.14 -12.72 2.52
CA ASP A 122 -23.13 -11.34 3.00
C ASP A 122 -22.78 -10.33 1.90
N SER A 123 -22.33 -10.80 0.73
CA SER A 123 -21.90 -9.96 -0.39
C SER A 123 -23.00 -9.00 -0.87
N GLY A 124 -24.25 -9.48 -0.90
CA GLY A 124 -25.39 -8.70 -1.37
C GLY A 124 -25.59 -7.41 -0.59
N LYS A 125 -25.28 -7.39 0.72
CA LYS A 125 -25.37 -6.18 1.55
C LYS A 125 -24.41 -5.12 1.04
N ILE A 126 -23.16 -5.50 0.75
CA ILE A 126 -22.09 -4.58 0.34
C ILE A 126 -22.34 -4.05 -1.08
N VAL A 127 -22.71 -4.93 -2.01
CA VAL A 127 -22.94 -4.56 -3.41
C VAL A 127 -24.17 -3.66 -3.59
N THR A 128 -25.18 -3.77 -2.73
CA THR A 128 -26.40 -2.95 -2.80
C THR A 128 -26.15 -1.47 -2.47
N HIS A 129 -25.08 -1.17 -1.74
CA HIS A 129 -24.76 0.19 -1.35
C HIS A 129 -23.62 0.73 -2.21
N GLU A 130 -23.95 1.59 -3.17
CA GLU A 130 -22.95 2.37 -3.88
C GLU A 130 -22.49 3.52 -2.97
N GLY A 131 -21.19 3.59 -2.71
CA GLY A 131 -20.64 4.79 -2.09
C GLY A 131 -19.16 4.69 -1.78
N PRO A 132 -18.54 5.82 -1.43
CA PRO A 132 -17.29 5.79 -0.72
C PRO A 132 -17.57 5.25 0.70
N PHE A 133 -17.04 4.06 0.96
CA PHE A 133 -17.14 3.40 2.26
C PHE A 133 -16.17 4.05 3.25
N PHE A 134 -16.47 3.92 4.53
CA PHE A 134 -15.56 4.30 5.60
C PHE A 134 -15.17 3.04 6.39
N ALA A 135 -13.88 2.82 6.61
CA ALA A 135 -13.41 1.66 7.35
C ALA A 135 -12.72 2.06 8.65
N ALA A 136 -13.15 1.49 9.77
CA ALA A 136 -12.52 1.69 11.07
C ALA A 136 -11.66 0.48 11.41
N LEU A 137 -10.37 0.71 11.67
CA LEU A 137 -9.44 -0.35 12.03
C LEU A 137 -9.82 -0.95 13.37
N LYS A 138 -9.82 -2.29 13.44
CA LYS A 138 -10.06 -3.04 14.66
C LYS A 138 -8.77 -3.66 15.16
N ASN A 139 -8.50 -3.51 16.45
CA ASN A 139 -7.36 -4.17 17.07
C ASN A 139 -7.56 -5.70 17.01
N PRO A 140 -6.65 -6.48 16.40
CA PRO A 140 -6.77 -7.93 16.33
C PRO A 140 -6.81 -8.61 17.70
N LYS A 141 -6.24 -7.96 18.73
CA LYS A 141 -6.22 -8.47 20.10
C LYS A 141 -7.55 -8.30 20.83
N GLU A 142 -8.43 -7.44 20.34
CA GLU A 142 -9.80 -7.37 20.81
C GLU A 142 -10.64 -8.39 20.04
N VAL A 143 -10.68 -9.61 20.57
CA VAL A 143 -11.67 -10.60 20.15
C VAL A 143 -13.03 -9.97 20.40
N SER A 144 -13.71 -9.61 19.32
CA SER A 144 -15.07 -9.10 19.39
C SER A 144 -15.90 -10.19 20.02
N LYS A 145 -16.26 -10.02 21.30
CA LYS A 145 -17.29 -10.84 21.93
C LYS A 145 -18.53 -10.60 21.06
N VAL A 146 -18.85 -11.57 20.20
CA VAL A 146 -20.11 -11.62 19.48
C VAL A 146 -21.16 -11.45 20.56
N ARG A 147 -21.78 -10.28 20.61
CA ARG A 147 -22.73 -9.89 21.63
C ARG A 147 -23.95 -10.75 21.37
N ALA A 148 -23.97 -11.95 21.97
CA ALA A 148 -25.15 -12.78 22.04
C ALA A 148 -26.25 -11.89 22.61
N THR A 149 -27.20 -11.52 21.77
CA THR A 149 -28.29 -10.60 22.11
C THR A 149 -29.16 -11.26 23.15
N LYS A 150 -28.89 -10.96 24.42
CA LYS A 150 -29.90 -10.87 25.46
C LYS A 150 -29.69 -9.50 26.09
N ASN A 151 -30.61 -8.59 25.82
CA ASN A 151 -30.67 -7.20 26.32
C ASN A 151 -29.95 -7.04 27.66
N PRO A 152 -29.07 -6.03 27.79
CA PRO A 152 -29.55 -4.88 28.55
C PRO A 152 -28.93 -3.54 28.11
N LEU A 153 -29.72 -2.49 28.31
CA LEU A 153 -29.40 -1.19 28.92
C LEU A 153 -30.09 -0.05 28.16
N LEU A 154 -31.24 0.34 28.69
CA LEU A 154 -31.82 1.66 28.54
C LEU A 154 -30.75 2.69 28.93
N ILE A 155 -30.44 3.61 28.02
CA ILE A 155 -29.76 4.85 28.37
C ILE A 155 -30.87 5.87 28.61
N GLN A 156 -31.26 6.04 29.87
CA GLN A 156 -32.00 7.22 30.31
C GLN A 156 -31.03 8.40 30.32
N TYR A 157 -31.37 9.44 29.56
CA TYR A 157 -30.80 10.76 29.79
C TYR A 157 -31.66 11.44 30.86
N GLY A 158 -31.01 11.90 31.93
CA GLY A 158 -31.66 12.70 32.98
C GLY A 158 -32.14 14.05 32.45
N GLU A 159 -33.10 14.61 33.18
CA GLU A 159 -33.86 15.84 32.88
C GLU A 159 -33.01 17.10 32.65
#